data_AF-A0A6B3H992-F1
#
_entry.id   AF-A0A6B3H992-F1
#
_cell.length_a   1.000
_cell.length_b   1.000
_cell.length_c   1.000
_cell.angle_alpha   90.00
_cell.angle_beta   90.00
_cell.angle_gamma   90.00
#
_symmetry.space_group_name_H-M   'P 1'
#
loop_
_entity.id
_entity.type
_entity.pdbx_description
1 polymer ?
#
loop_
_entity_poly.entity_id
_entity_poly.type
_entity_poly.pdbx_seq_one_letter_code
_entity_poly.pdbx_strand_id
1 'polypeptide(L)' 'SAAQKFTLNGAHDLVNTVVGKCVDIPNHSRDRGPSTYLILWECTGNDNQKWST' A
#
# COMPACT_ATOMS: atom_id res chain seq x y z
N SER A 1 -1.96 13.86 10.34
CA SER A 1 -0.52 13.83 10.73
C SER A 1 0.36 13.63 9.49
N ALA A 2 1.67 13.94 9.54
CA ALA A 2 2.60 13.62 8.45
C ALA A 2 2.60 12.12 8.11
N ALA A 3 2.47 11.25 9.12
CA ALA A 3 2.40 9.80 8.94
C ALA A 3 1.15 9.32 8.17
N GLN A 4 0.14 10.17 7.98
CA GLN A 4 -1.11 9.85 7.26
C GLN A 4 -1.19 10.53 5.89
N LYS A 5 -0.05 10.98 5.35
CA LYS A 5 0.04 11.55 4.01
C LYS A 5 0.58 10.49 3.05
N PHE A 6 -0.15 10.29 1.96
CA PHE A 6 0.17 9.32 0.93
C PHE A 6 0.07 9.96 -0.46
N THR A 7 0.83 9.44 -1.40
CA THR A 7 0.77 9.84 -2.81
C THR A 7 0.56 8.60 -3.66
N LEU A 8 -0.45 8.63 -4.52
CA LEU A 8 -0.60 7.64 -5.58
C LEU A 8 0.29 8.05 -6.76
N ASN A 9 1.28 7.22 -7.10
CA ASN A 9 2.22 7.51 -8.19
C ASN A 9 1.72 6.97 -9.55
N GLY A 10 2.47 7.25 -10.63
CA GLY A 10 2.13 6.76 -11.98
C GLY A 10 2.24 5.24 -12.17
N ALA A 11 2.92 4.53 -11.26
CA ALA A 11 2.99 3.07 -11.22
C ALA A 11 1.86 2.45 -10.39
N HIS A 12 0.88 3.25 -9.96
CA HIS A 12 -0.23 2.86 -9.09
C HIS A 12 0.14 2.43 -7.67
N ASP A 13 1.33 2.80 -7.18
CA ASP A 13 1.67 2.58 -5.78
C ASP A 13 1.14 3.71 -4.90
N LEU A 14 0.52 3.36 -3.77
CA LEU A 14 0.13 4.31 -2.73
C LEU A 14 1.26 4.42 -1.71
N VAL A 15 2.08 5.47 -1.82
CA VAL A 15 3.34 5.62 -1.08
C VAL A 15 3.19 6.58 0.10
N ASN A 16 3.63 6.18 1.29
CA ASN A 16 3.69 7.08 2.44
C ASN A 16 4.80 8.13 2.27
N THR A 17 4.47 9.41 2.43
CA THR A 17 5.41 10.51 2.14
C THR A 17 6.52 10.67 3.17
N VAL A 18 6.44 10.02 4.33
CA VAL A 18 7.44 10.14 5.41
C VAL A 18 8.45 9.00 5.37
N VAL A 19 7.97 7.76 5.22
CA VAL A 19 8.84 6.57 5.26
C VAL A 19 9.16 5.98 3.89
N GLY A 20 8.54 6.49 2.81
CA GLY A 20 8.80 6.02 1.44
C GLY A 20 8.34 4.58 1.16
N LYS A 21 7.47 4.02 2.00
CA LYS A 21 6.93 2.66 1.88
C LYS A 21 5.56 2.64 1.22
N CYS A 22 5.26 1.55 0.53
CA CYS A 22 4.01 1.34 -0.18
C CYS A 22 2.96 0.68 0.72
N VAL A 23 1.69 1.03 0.51
CA VAL A 23 0.55 0.31 1.08
C VAL A 23 0.44 -1.05 0.40
N ASP A 24 0.47 -2.11 1.20
CA ASP A 24 0.62 -3.49 0.75
C ASP A 24 -0.45 -4.39 1.38
N ILE A 25 -0.96 -5.34 0.60
CA ILE A 25 -1.75 -6.48 1.10
C ILE A 25 -0.79 -7.64 1.44
N PRO A 26 -0.68 -8.03 2.72
CA PRO A 26 0.24 -9.07 3.16
C PRO A 26 0.03 -10.40 2.43
N ASN A 27 1.13 -11.06 2.08
CA ASN A 27 1.14 -12.37 1.42
C ASN A 27 0.32 -12.44 0.11
N HIS A 28 0.05 -11.30 -0.53
CA HIS A 28 -0.84 -11.22 -1.71
C HIS A 28 -2.22 -11.84 -1.45
N SER A 29 -2.70 -11.80 -0.20
CA SER A 29 -3.99 -12.37 0.16
C SER A 29 -5.12 -11.72 -0.66
N ARG A 30 -6.10 -12.52 -1.03
CA ARG A 30 -7.35 -12.07 -1.66
C ARG A 30 -8.54 -12.18 -0.72
N ASP A 31 -8.29 -12.49 0.54
CA ASP A 31 -9.30 -12.65 1.57
C ASP A 31 -9.96 -11.30 1.86
N ARG A 32 -11.25 -11.34 2.18
CA ARG A 32 -12.05 -10.16 2.48
C ARG A 32 -12.68 -10.33 3.86
N GLY A 33 -12.77 -9.22 4.59
CA GLY A 33 -13.48 -9.17 5.86
C GLY A 33 -12.68 -8.50 6.98
N PRO A 34 -13.13 -8.61 8.23
CA PRO A 34 -12.55 -7.89 9.37
C PRO A 34 -11.09 -8.23 9.66
N SER A 35 -10.61 -9.38 9.20
CA SER A 35 -9.23 -9.84 9.36
C SER A 35 -8.32 -9.43 8.20
N THR A 36 -8.85 -8.76 7.17
CA THR A 36 -8.04 -8.18 6.09
C THR A 36 -7.48 -6.84 6.57
N TYR A 37 -6.16 -6.70 6.58
CA TYR A 37 -5.48 -5.46 6.94
C TYR A 37 -4.41 -5.11 5.91
N LEU A 38 -4.01 -3.84 5.91
CA LEU A 38 -2.95 -3.31 5.07
C LEU A 38 -1.72 -3.04 5.92
N ILE A 39 -0.55 -3.17 5.32
CA ILE A 39 0.73 -2.86 5.95
C ILE A 39 1.49 -1.81 5.13
N LEU A 40 2.54 -1.25 5.74
CA LEU A 40 3.56 -0.51 5.00
C LEU A 40 4.74 -1.42 4.74
N TRP A 41 5.02 -1.69 3.47
CA TRP A 41 6.11 -2.55 3.04
C TRP A 41 7.01 -1.86 2.03
N GLU A 42 8.19 -2.43 1.78
CA GLU A 42 9.04 -2.00 0.69
C GLU A 42 8.26 -2.02 -0.62
N CYS A 43 8.46 -1.00 -1.46
CA CYS A 43 7.79 -0.91 -2.75
C CYS A 43 8.40 -1.94 -3.70
N THR A 44 7.65 -3.00 -3.99
CA THR A 44 8.09 -4.13 -4.80
C THR A 44 7.61 -4.05 -6.25
N GLY A 45 6.60 -3.23 -6.52
CA GLY A 45 5.95 -3.14 -7.83
C GLY A 45 4.96 -4.27 -8.13
N ASN A 46 4.75 -5.17 -7.19
CA ASN A 46 3.80 -6.28 -7.31
C ASN A 46 2.33 -5.83 -7.26
N ASP A 47 1.44 -6.68 -7.78
CA ASP A 47 -0.01 -6.42 -7.86
C ASP A 47 -0.67 -6.12 -6.51
N ASN A 48 -0.16 -6.71 -5.41
CA ASN A 48 -0.69 -6.51 -4.06
C ASN A 48 -0.38 -5.11 -3.47
N GLN A 49 0.28 -4.25 -4.25
CA GLN A 49 0.60 -2.86 -3.91
C GLN A 49 -0.03 -1.86 -4.90
N LYS A 50 -0.94 -2.31 -5.77
CA LYS A 50 -1.55 -1.48 -6.81
C LYS A 50 -2.92 -0.98 -6.41
N TRP A 51 -3.08 0.34 -6.47
CA TRP A 51 -4.27 1.05 -6.02
C TRP A 51 -4.79 2.01 -7.08
N SER A 52 -6.07 2.32 -7.00
CA SER A 52 -6.75 3.34 -7.81
C SER A 52 -7.67 4.17 -6.93
N THR A 53 -8.02 5.36 -7.39
CA THR A 53 -9.07 6.20 -6.81
C THR A 53 -10.46 5.69 -7.14
#